data_AF-A0A521RLC3-F1
#
_entry.id   AF-A0A521RLC3-F1
#
_cell.length_a   1.000
_cell.length_b   1.000
_cell.length_c   1.000
_cell.angle_alpha   90.00
_cell.angle_beta   90.00
_cell.angle_gamma   90.00
#
_symmetry.space_group_name_H-M   'P 1'
#
loop_
_entity.id
_entity.type
_entity.pdbx_description
1 polymer ?
#
loop_
_entity_poly.entity_id
_entity_poly.type
_entity_poly.pdbx_seq_one_letter_code
_entity_poly.pdbx_strand_id
1 'polypeptide(L)'
;MKSIKYGVGTAVREHLFSGKPITRLEAITLFGVSNLTDVISEMRSQGWIIKSRQVPYATAVVRVNDFAIFKPPNNLPIREIQLTEYWMSK
;
A
#
# COMPACT_ATOMS: atom_id res chain seq x y z
N MET A 1 16.80 -16.13 13.57
CA MET A 1 16.02 -14.91 13.25
C MET A 1 15.04 -14.65 14.39
N LYS A 2 15.05 -13.44 14.98
CA LYS A 2 14.02 -13.06 15.98
C LYS A 2 12.67 -12.91 15.25
N SER A 3 11.63 -13.56 15.74
CA SER A 3 10.27 -13.44 15.23
C SER A 3 9.77 -12.01 15.46
N ILE A 4 9.52 -11.25 14.40
CA ILE A 4 8.92 -9.91 14.48
C ILE A 4 7.39 -10.06 14.51
N LYS A 5 6.81 -10.30 15.69
CA LYS A 5 5.37 -10.55 15.87
C LYS A 5 4.45 -9.41 15.37
N TYR A 6 4.96 -8.18 15.26
CA TYR A 6 4.24 -7.00 14.78
C TYR A 6 4.87 -6.36 13.53
N GLY A 7 5.76 -7.08 12.84
CA GLY A 7 6.66 -6.49 11.83
C GLY A 7 5.97 -5.97 10.58
N VAL A 8 4.87 -6.61 10.19
CA VAL A 8 4.15 -6.28 8.94
C VAL A 8 3.53 -4.88 8.97
N GLY A 9 2.93 -4.48 10.09
CA GLY A 9 2.41 -3.12 10.26
C GLY A 9 3.54 -2.09 10.34
N THR A 10 4.65 -2.43 11.00
CA THR A 10 5.83 -1.55 11.09
C THR A 10 6.45 -1.29 9.73
N ALA A 11 6.59 -2.32 8.88
CA ALA A 11 7.16 -2.17 7.55
C ALA A 11 6.35 -1.22 6.65
N VAL A 12 5.01 -1.27 6.73
CA VAL A 12 4.14 -0.32 6.00
C VAL A 12 4.33 1.11 6.52
N ARG A 13 4.45 1.30 7.83
CA ARG A 13 4.71 2.63 8.42
C ARG A 13 6.06 3.17 7.95
N GLU A 14 7.11 2.36 7.96
CA GLU A 14 8.44 2.74 7.45
C GLU A 14 8.41 3.10 5.96
N HIS A 15 7.67 2.34 5.14
CA HIS A 15 7.47 2.66 3.73
C HIS A 15 6.81 4.03 3.55
N LEU A 16 5.77 4.33 4.33
CA LEU A 16 5.11 5.65 4.31
C LEU A 16 6.02 6.78 4.82
N PHE A 17 6.82 6.53 5.87
CA PHE A 17 7.80 7.48 6.39
C PHE A 17 8.89 7.83 5.37
N SER A 18 9.22 6.89 4.47
CA SER A 18 10.12 7.15 3.35
C SER A 18 9.50 8.04 2.25
N GLY A 19 8.26 8.50 2.44
CA GLY A 19 7.53 9.33 1.48
C GLY A 19 6.99 8.55 0.28
N LYS A 20 7.10 7.21 0.30
CA LYS A 20 6.63 6.37 -0.79
C LYS A 20 5.12 6.14 -0.67
N PRO A 21 4.37 6.34 -1.76
CA PRO A 21 2.94 6.03 -1.76
C PRO A 21 2.72 4.52 -1.68
N ILE A 22 1.53 4.13 -1.22
CA ILE A 22 1.11 2.74 -1.12
C ILE A 22 -0.40 2.62 -1.36
N THR A 23 -0.81 1.60 -2.11
CA THR A 23 -2.22 1.18 -2.16
C THR A 23 -2.42 -0.12 -1.36
N ARG A 24 -3.67 -0.53 -1.18
CA ARG A 24 -3.99 -1.81 -0.55
C ARG A 24 -3.39 -3.01 -1.26
N LEU A 25 -3.20 -2.92 -2.58
CA LEU A 25 -2.60 -4.00 -3.37
C LEU A 25 -1.13 -4.22 -2.96
N GLU A 26 -0.31 -3.17 -2.95
CA GLU A 26 1.07 -3.27 -2.50
C GLU A 26 1.15 -3.70 -1.03
N ALA A 27 0.26 -3.19 -0.17
CA ALA A 27 0.21 -3.54 1.25
C ALA A 27 0.03 -5.05 1.49
N ILE A 28 -0.91 -5.68 0.78
CA ILE A 28 -1.15 -7.12 0.94
C ILE A 28 -0.07 -7.96 0.26
N THR A 29 0.37 -7.56 -0.94
CA THR A 29 1.29 -8.38 -1.74
C THR A 29 2.73 -8.30 -1.24
N LEU A 30 3.21 -7.11 -0.85
CA LEU A 30 4.61 -6.91 -0.45
C LEU A 30 4.81 -7.02 1.06
N PHE A 31 3.81 -6.64 1.86
CA PHE A 31 3.95 -6.53 3.31
C PHE A 31 3.01 -7.46 4.09
N GLY A 32 2.11 -8.21 3.43
CA GLY A 32 1.17 -9.09 4.11
C GLY A 32 0.12 -8.36 4.96
N VAL A 33 -0.07 -7.06 4.76
CA VAL A 33 -1.05 -6.25 5.49
C VAL A 33 -2.39 -6.27 4.76
N SER A 34 -3.32 -7.06 5.30
CA SER A 34 -4.67 -7.23 4.73
C SER A 34 -5.56 -5.98 4.87
N ASN A 35 -5.43 -5.27 6.00
CA ASN A 35 -6.19 -4.06 6.27
C ASN A 35 -5.28 -2.83 6.43
N LEU A 36 -4.87 -2.26 5.29
CA LEU A 36 -4.12 -1.00 5.26
C LEU A 36 -4.90 0.15 5.92
N THR A 37 -6.22 0.18 5.79
CA THR A 37 -7.05 1.28 6.29
C THR A 37 -6.93 1.44 7.81
N ASP A 38 -6.80 0.34 8.56
CA ASP A 38 -6.60 0.38 10.01
C ASP A 38 -5.25 1.03 10.36
N VAL A 39 -4.18 0.65 9.64
CA VAL A 39 -2.85 1.25 9.81
C VAL A 39 -2.88 2.74 9.52
N ILE A 40 -3.53 3.16 8.43
CA ILE A 40 -3.68 4.58 8.08
C ILE A 40 -4.50 5.34 9.13
N SER A 41 -5.56 4.72 9.65
CA SER A 41 -6.43 5.33 10.66
C SER A 41 -5.69 5.52 11.99
N GLU A 42 -4.90 4.53 12.40
CA GLU A 42 -4.02 4.61 13.56
C GLU A 42 -2.94 5.68 13.39
N MET A 43 -2.29 5.77 12.22
CA MET A 43 -1.31 6.82 11.98
C MET A 43 -1.93 8.22 12.01
N ARG A 44 -3.16 8.38 11.49
CA ARG A 44 -3.89 9.66 11.59
C ARG A 44 -4.23 10.00 13.04
N SER A 45 -4.63 9.03 13.86
CA SER A 45 -4.92 9.28 15.29
C SER A 45 -3.67 9.64 16.10
N GLN A 46 -2.49 9.20 15.65
CA GLN A 46 -1.18 9.61 16.18
C GLN A 46 -0.76 11.03 15.73
N GLY A 47 -1.56 11.71 14.91
CA GLY A 47 -1.30 13.09 14.47
C GLY A 47 -0.55 13.22 13.13
N TRP A 48 -0.31 12.12 12.41
CA TRP A 48 0.34 12.19 11.10
C TRP A 48 -0.62 12.67 10.01
N ILE A 49 -0.14 13.57 9.15
CA ILE A 49 -0.91 14.03 7.99
C ILE A 49 -0.73 13.02 6.86
N ILE A 50 -1.77 12.23 6.56
CA ILE A 50 -1.77 11.26 5.45
C ILE A 50 -2.79 11.69 4.41
N LYS A 51 -2.30 11.96 3.21
CA LYS A 51 -3.11 12.28 2.04
C LYS A 51 -3.46 11.03 1.26
N SER A 52 -4.52 11.12 0.47
CA SER A 52 -5.00 10.03 -0.37
C SER A 52 -5.49 10.54 -1.71
N ARG A 53 -5.36 9.72 -2.76
CA ARG A 53 -5.92 9.96 -4.09
C ARG A 53 -6.32 8.66 -4.74
N GLN A 54 -7.16 8.76 -5.77
CA GLN A 54 -7.44 7.64 -6.65
C GLN A 54 -6.34 7.54 -7.71
N VAL A 55 -5.83 6.33 -7.94
CA VAL A 55 -4.90 6.02 -9.01
C VAL A 55 -5.44 4.86 -9.86
N PRO A 56 -5.15 4.83 -11.18
CA PRO A 56 -5.48 3.68 -12.00
C PRO A 56 -4.82 2.42 -11.45
N TYR A 57 -5.55 1.31 -11.44
CA TYR A 57 -5.06 0.03 -10.95
C TYR A 57 -3.78 -0.43 -11.65
N ALA A 58 -3.66 -0.19 -12.96
CA ALA A 58 -2.43 -0.43 -13.72
C ALA A 58 -1.18 0.20 -13.08
N THR A 59 -1.31 1.37 -12.43
CA THR A 59 -0.20 2.05 -11.75
C THR A 59 0.32 1.22 -10.57
N ALA A 60 -0.58 0.66 -9.76
CA ALA A 60 -0.21 -0.19 -8.64
C ALA A 60 0.40 -1.51 -9.13
N VAL A 61 -0.13 -2.10 -10.22
CA VAL A 61 0.40 -3.33 -10.81
C VAL A 61 1.85 -3.17 -11.26
N VAL A 62 2.18 -2.06 -11.93
CA VAL A 62 3.57 -1.78 -12.35
C VAL A 62 4.52 -1.78 -11.16
N ARG A 63 4.14 -1.15 -10.04
CA ARG A 63 4.98 -1.10 -8.83
C ARG A 63 5.10 -2.43 -8.12
N VAL A 64 4.04 -3.23 -8.10
CA VAL A 64 4.12 -4.59 -7.55
C VAL A 64 5.10 -5.42 -8.38
N ASN A 65 5.04 -5.30 -9.70
CA ASN A 65 5.90 -6.03 -10.64
C ASN A 65 7.39 -5.73 -10.49
N ASP A 66 7.78 -4.62 -9.86
CA ASP A 66 9.18 -4.34 -9.52
C ASP A 66 9.75 -5.35 -8.50
N PHE A 67 8.88 -6.00 -7.71
CA PHE A 67 9.27 -6.90 -6.62
C PHE A 67 8.58 -8.27 -6.65
N ALA A 68 7.42 -8.41 -7.30
CA ALA A 68 6.63 -9.63 -7.37
C ALA A 68 5.84 -9.72 -8.68
N ILE A 69 5.79 -10.90 -9.32
CA ILE A 69 5.04 -11.09 -10.57
C ILE A 69 3.54 -11.09 -10.26
N PHE A 70 2.86 -9.99 -10.61
CA PHE A 70 1.42 -9.85 -10.55
C PHE A 70 0.83 -9.90 -11.97
N LYS A 71 0.22 -11.05 -12.30
CA LYS A 71 -0.46 -11.26 -13.58
C LYS A 71 -1.97 -11.20 -13.38
N PRO A 72 -2.64 -10.05 -13.66
CA PRO A 72 -4.09 -10.00 -13.62
C PRO A 72 -4.69 -10.88 -14.72
N PRO A 73 -5.93 -11.36 -14.54
CA PRO A 73 -6.69 -11.97 -15.64
C PRO A 73 -6.79 -11.01 -16.83
N ASN A 74 -6.68 -11.53 -18.05
CA ASN A 74 -6.66 -10.72 -19.29
C ASN A 74 -7.94 -9.89 -19.49
N ASN A 75 -9.06 -10.33 -18.92
CA ASN A 75 -10.36 -9.68 -19.03
C ASN A 75 -10.65 -8.67 -17.90
N LEU A 76 -9.69 -8.46 -16.99
CA LEU A 76 -9.85 -7.49 -15.91
C LEU A 76 -9.56 -6.09 -16.45
N PRO A 77 -10.49 -5.12 -16.34
CA PRO A 77 -10.33 -3.76 -16.87
C PRO A 77 -9.40 -2.93 -15.98
N ILE A 78 -8.10 -3.21 -16.06
CA ILE A 78 -7.10 -2.65 -15.14
C ILE A 78 -6.81 -1.16 -15.35
N ARG A 79 -7.27 -0.58 -16.46
CA ARG A 79 -7.11 0.84 -16.76
C ARG A 79 -8.27 1.66 -16.22
N GLU A 80 -9.44 1.03 -16.11
CA GLU A 80 -10.69 1.64 -15.68
C GLU A 80 -10.85 1.57 -14.16
N ILE A 81 -10.41 0.47 -13.53
CA ILE A 81 -10.48 0.30 -12.07
C ILE A 81 -9.54 1.28 -11.37
N GLN A 82 -10.05 1.96 -10.34
CA GLN A 82 -9.29 2.88 -9.49
C GLN A 82 -9.00 2.25 -8.13
N LEU A 83 -7.81 2.55 -7.59
CA LEU A 83 -7.40 2.19 -6.25
C LEU A 83 -7.14 3.45 -5.43
N THR A 84 -7.45 3.40 -4.13
CA THR A 84 -7.02 4.43 -3.19
C THR A 84 -5.55 4.26 -2.86
N GLU A 85 -4.76 5.26 -3.22
CA GLU A 85 -3.36 5.41 -2.85
C GLU A 85 -3.24 6.37 -1.67
N TYR A 86 -2.42 6.00 -0.68
CA TYR A 86 -2.11 6.81 0.49
C TYR A 86 -0.62 7.17 0.49
N TRP A 87 -0.30 8.37 0.97
CA TRP A 87 1.07 8.79 1.23
C TRP A 87 1.13 9.77 2.39
N MET A 88 2.30 9.86 2.99
CA MET A 88 2.56 10.79 4.06
C MET A 88 2.76 12.21 3.51
N SER A 89 2.11 13.19 4.13
CA SER A 89 2.34 14.62 3.90
C SER A 89 3.04 15.20 5.12
N LYS A 90 4.02 16.06 4.85
CA LYS A 90 4.49 17.02 5.84
C LYS A 90 3.42 18.09 6.09
#